data_AF-A0AAX3WN92-F1
#
_entry.id   AF-A0AAX3WN92-F1
#
_cell.length_a   1.000
_cell.length_b   1.000
_cell.length_c   1.000
_cell.angle_alpha   90.00
_cell.angle_beta   90.00
_cell.angle_gamma   90.00
#
_symmetry.space_group_name_H-M   'P 1'
#
loop_
_entity.id
_entity.type
_entity.pdbx_description
1 polymer ?
#
loop_
_entity_poly.entity_id
_entity_poly.type
_entity_poly.pdbx_seq_one_letter_code
_entity_poly.pdbx_strand_id
1 'polypeptide(L)'
;MAVEVYRNRSRRLWSVRECGRVVGHRLDVALVGATFRASEAARIRCLRSGARDVHAWASGELSDLPRPAGARRLRYRVEEPGFRCDGRVVVRAAAAWFEADGTAWCEGSE
;
A
#
# COMPACT_ATOMS: atom_id res chain seq x y z
N MET A 1 8.25 10.71 11.11
CA MET A 1 6.79 10.97 11.02
C MET A 1 6.22 10.03 9.97
N ALA A 2 5.19 9.26 10.32
CA ALA A 2 4.65 8.26 9.39
C ALA A 2 3.72 8.90 8.35
N VAL A 3 3.92 8.52 7.10
CA VAL A 3 3.04 8.87 5.97
C VAL A 3 2.14 7.70 5.63
N GLU A 4 1.05 7.97 4.93
CA GLU A 4 0.17 6.95 4.34
C GLU A 4 0.28 6.95 2.82
N VAL A 5 0.42 5.78 2.21
CA VAL A 5 0.64 5.58 0.78
C VAL A 5 -0.42 4.67 0.20
N TYR A 6 -1.03 5.06 -0.92
CA TYR A 6 -2.00 4.24 -1.64
C TYR A 6 -1.96 4.50 -3.15
N ARG A 7 -2.38 3.51 -3.94
CA ARG A 7 -2.39 3.63 -5.40
C ARG A 7 -3.55 4.50 -5.86
N ASN A 8 -3.25 5.62 -6.51
CA ASN A 8 -4.24 6.36 -7.28
C ASN A 8 -4.37 5.71 -8.66
N ARG A 9 -5.43 4.93 -8.87
CA ARG A 9 -5.67 4.21 -10.13
C ARG A 9 -5.91 5.13 -11.33
N SER A 10 -6.50 6.30 -11.12
CA SER A 10 -6.77 7.27 -12.20
C SER A 10 -5.49 7.94 -12.68
N ARG A 11 -4.60 8.32 -11.76
CA ARG A 11 -3.32 8.96 -12.08
C ARG A 11 -2.20 7.96 -12.41
N ARG A 12 -2.37 6.68 -12.06
CA ARG A 12 -1.32 5.65 -12.12
C ARG A 12 -0.06 6.05 -11.33
N LEU A 13 -0.27 6.73 -10.20
CA LEU A 13 0.77 7.18 -9.26
C LEU A 13 0.42 6.75 -7.84
N TRP A 14 1.39 6.77 -6.95
CA TRP A 14 1.17 6.62 -5.52
C TRP A 14 0.85 7.98 -4.91
N SER A 15 -0.28 8.07 -4.24
CA SER A 15 -0.61 9.23 -3.40
C SER A 15 0.08 9.08 -2.06
N VAL A 16 0.72 10.14 -1.59
CA VAL A 16 1.31 10.24 -0.25
C VAL A 16 0.46 11.19 0.59
N ARG A 17 0.05 10.73 1.76
CA ARG A 17 -0.85 11.43 2.68
C ARG A 17 -0.21 11.59 4.04
N GLU A 18 -0.27 12.79 4.59
CA GLU A 18 0.19 13.14 5.92
C GLU A 18 -0.98 13.78 6.68
N CYS A 19 -1.23 13.32 7.90
CA CYS A 19 -2.33 13.84 8.74
C CYS A 19 -3.68 13.93 8.00
N GLY A 20 -3.99 12.93 7.16
CA GLY A 20 -5.24 12.88 6.39
C GLY A 20 -5.27 13.74 5.11
N ARG A 21 -4.21 14.51 4.81
CA ARG A 21 -4.11 15.35 3.61
C ARG A 21 -3.10 14.78 2.61
N VAL A 22 -3.49 14.65 1.34
CA VAL A 22 -2.56 14.28 0.28
C VAL A 22 -1.56 15.42 0.07
N VAL A 23 -0.28 15.15 0.32
CA VAL A 23 0.83 16.11 0.20
C VAL A 23 1.56 15.98 -1.14
N GLY A 24 1.37 14.86 -1.85
CA GLY A 24 1.96 14.69 -3.16
C GLY A 24 1.61 13.38 -3.85
N HIS A 25 2.11 13.25 -5.07
CA HIS A 25 2.09 12.03 -5.85
C HIS A 25 3.53 11.64 -6.23
N ARG A 26 3.80 10.34 -6.28
CA ARG A 26 5.12 9.79 -6.63
C ARG A 26 4.98 8.61 -7.59
N LEU A 27 6.00 8.42 -8.42
CA LEU A 27 6.10 7.24 -9.29
C LEU A 27 6.37 6.00 -8.46
N ASP A 28 7.31 6.10 -7.53
CA ASP A 28 7.67 5.06 -6.58
C ASP A 28 7.76 5.63 -5.16
N VAL A 29 7.66 4.74 -4.16
CA VAL A 29 7.81 5.07 -2.74
C VAL A 29 8.41 3.86 -2.02
N ALA A 30 9.41 4.07 -1.17
CA ALA A 30 9.81 3.08 -0.17
C ALA A 30 9.39 3.54 1.23
N LEU A 31 8.95 2.59 2.05
CA LEU A 31 8.59 2.79 3.45
C LEU A 31 9.38 1.83 4.33
N VAL A 32 9.84 2.32 5.49
CA VAL A 32 10.34 1.50 6.60
C VAL A 32 9.32 1.42 7.73
N GLY A 33 9.30 0.30 8.45
CA GLY A 33 8.32 0.04 9.51
C GLY A 33 6.88 0.03 8.99
N ALA A 34 6.66 -0.58 7.83
CA ALA A 34 5.39 -0.53 7.13
C ALA A 34 4.26 -1.25 7.88
N THR A 35 3.10 -0.61 7.97
CA THR A 35 1.84 -1.20 8.43
C THR A 35 0.82 -1.13 7.31
N PHE A 36 0.13 -2.23 7.03
CA PHE A 36 -0.85 -2.32 5.96
C PHE A 36 -2.26 -2.29 6.54
N ARG A 37 -3.09 -1.38 6.01
CA ARG A 37 -4.47 -1.19 6.46
C ARG A 37 -5.42 -1.35 5.30
N ALA A 38 -6.40 -2.23 5.46
CA ALA A 38 -7.52 -2.39 4.56
C ALA A 38 -8.83 -2.18 5.32
N SER A 39 -9.65 -1.22 4.89
CA SER A 39 -10.96 -0.97 5.47
C SER A 39 -11.99 -1.90 4.84
N GLU A 40 -12.47 -2.87 5.63
CA GLU A 40 -13.48 -3.82 5.18
C GLU A 40 -14.80 -3.13 4.81
N ALA A 41 -15.23 -2.14 5.60
CA ALA A 41 -16.43 -1.36 5.30
C ALA A 41 -16.30 -0.59 3.97
N ALA A 42 -15.14 0.01 3.69
CA ALA A 42 -14.91 0.71 2.43
C ALA A 42 -14.81 -0.28 1.25
N ARG A 43 -14.16 -1.44 1.45
CA ARG A 43 -14.07 -2.52 0.46
C ARG A 43 -15.46 -3.02 0.05
N ILE A 44 -16.31 -3.37 1.02
CA ILE A 44 -17.69 -3.83 0.78
C ILE A 44 -18.49 -2.74 0.04
N ARG A 45 -18.34 -1.47 0.42
CA ARG A 45 -19.00 -0.35 -0.27
C ARG A 45 -18.56 -0.28 -1.74
N CYS A 46 -17.26 -0.32 -2.01
CA CYS A 46 -16.71 -0.29 -3.37
C CYS A 46 -17.22 -1.47 -4.21
N LEU A 47 -17.29 -2.68 -3.63
CA LEU A 47 -17.83 -3.86 -4.32
C LEU A 47 -19.32 -3.71 -4.66
N ARG A 48 -20.11 -3.10 -3.78
CA ARG A 48 -21.56 -2.92 -3.98
C ARG A 48 -21.90 -1.79 -4.96
N SER A 49 -21.21 -0.65 -4.85
CA SER A 49 -21.54 0.56 -5.61
C SER A 49 -20.68 0.78 -6.85
N GLY A 50 -19.57 0.04 -7.00
CA GLY A 50 -18.55 0.33 -8.02
C GLY A 50 -17.73 1.58 -7.73
N ALA A 51 -17.88 2.20 -6.56
CA ALA A 51 -17.10 3.37 -6.16
C ALA A 51 -15.60 3.04 -6.07
N ARG A 52 -14.77 4.08 -6.24
CA ARG A 52 -13.30 3.98 -6.22
C ARG A 52 -12.69 4.63 -4.98
N ASP A 53 -13.41 4.56 -3.87
CA ASP A 53 -12.97 5.11 -2.59
C ASP A 53 -11.69 4.40 -2.12
N VAL A 54 -10.84 5.12 -1.41
CA VAL A 54 -9.63 4.53 -0.82
C VAL A 54 -10.04 3.55 0.27
N HIS A 55 -9.69 2.28 0.08
CA HIS A 55 -9.99 1.19 1.01
C HIS A 55 -8.76 0.39 1.41
N ALA A 56 -7.59 0.69 0.85
CA ALA A 56 -6.33 0.02 1.16
C ALA A 56 -5.17 1.02 1.09
N TRP A 57 -4.34 1.05 2.12
CA TRP A 57 -3.15 1.90 2.21
C TRP A 57 -2.07 1.26 3.08
N ALA A 58 -0.83 1.68 2.87
CA ALA A 58 0.30 1.38 3.74
C ALA A 58 0.68 2.63 4.53
N SER A 59 1.19 2.45 5.75
CA SER A 59 1.69 3.52 6.61
C SER A 59 3.10 3.20 7.04
N GLY A 60 3.99 4.19 7.08
CA GLY A 60 5.38 3.98 7.49
C GLY A 60 6.21 5.25 7.32
N GLU A 61 7.51 5.18 7.56
CA GLU A 61 8.40 6.33 7.32
C GLU A 61 8.96 6.27 5.90
N LEU A 62 8.98 7.40 5.20
CA LEU A 62 9.58 7.49 3.86
C LEU A 62 11.06 7.13 3.91
N SER A 63 11.51 6.46 2.86
CA SER A 63 12.89 6.03 2.71
C SER A 63 13.29 6.02 1.23
N ASP A 64 14.61 6.06 0.98
CA ASP A 64 15.21 5.88 -0.35
C ASP A 64 15.90 4.51 -0.47
N LEU A 65 15.60 3.58 0.44
CA LEU A 65 16.19 2.24 0.41
C LEU A 65 15.84 1.51 -0.89
N PRO A 66 16.84 0.97 -1.62
CA PRO A 66 16.57 0.19 -2.82
C PRO A 66 15.85 -1.11 -2.45
N ARG A 67 15.00 -1.61 -3.33
CA ARG A 67 14.35 -2.90 -3.13
C ARG A 67 15.37 -4.04 -3.22
N PRO A 68 15.54 -4.88 -2.18
CA PRO A 68 16.42 -6.03 -2.25
C PRO A 68 15.83 -7.11 -3.17
N ALA A 69 16.69 -7.94 -3.76
CA ALA A 69 16.27 -9.04 -4.64
C ALA A 69 15.35 -10.06 -3.94
N GLY A 70 15.50 -10.22 -2.62
CA GLY A 70 14.67 -11.11 -1.80
C GLY A 70 13.31 -10.54 -1.38
N ALA A 71 12.99 -9.29 -1.74
CA ALA A 71 11.70 -8.71 -1.43
C ALA A 71 10.57 -9.52 -2.07
N ARG A 72 9.53 -9.80 -1.29
CA ARG A 72 8.42 -10.65 -1.72
C ARG A 72 7.23 -9.82 -2.17
N ARG A 73 6.42 -10.41 -3.04
CA ARG A 73 5.35 -9.68 -3.73
C ARG A 73 4.19 -9.39 -2.78
N LEU A 74 3.91 -8.12 -2.54
CA LEU A 74 2.75 -7.66 -1.78
C LEU A 74 1.59 -7.38 -2.73
N ARG A 75 0.41 -7.92 -2.44
CA ARG A 75 -0.79 -7.74 -3.25
C ARG A 75 -1.95 -7.29 -2.39
N TYR A 76 -2.78 -6.43 -2.97
CA TYR A 76 -4.12 -6.15 -2.49
C TYR A 76 -5.11 -6.42 -3.62
N ARG A 77 -6.23 -7.06 -3.30
CA ARG A 77 -7.34 -7.35 -4.22
C ARG A 77 -8.62 -6.94 -3.53
N VAL A 78 -9.51 -6.23 -4.22
CA VAL A 78 -10.74 -5.72 -3.60
C VAL A 78 -11.70 -6.85 -3.25
N GLU A 79 -11.60 -7.98 -3.95
CA GLU A 79 -12.41 -9.18 -3.75
C GLU A 79 -12.05 -9.92 -2.46
N GLU A 80 -10.81 -9.76 -1.98
CA GLU A 80 -10.30 -10.47 -0.81
C GLU A 80 -9.95 -9.48 0.33
N PRO A 81 -10.16 -9.84 1.61
CA PRO A 81 -9.78 -8.97 2.71
C PRO A 81 -8.25 -8.93 2.88
N GLY A 82 -7.73 -7.75 3.25
CA GLY A 82 -6.33 -7.55 3.64
C GLY A 82 -5.31 -7.51 2.50
N PHE A 83 -4.10 -7.11 2.84
CA PHE A 83 -2.93 -7.28 1.98
C PHE A 83 -2.39 -8.70 2.14
N ARG A 84 -1.82 -9.25 1.06
CA ARG A 84 -1.24 -10.58 1.06
C ARG A 84 0.17 -10.63 0.50
N CYS A 85 1.00 -11.47 1.11
CA CYS A 85 2.29 -11.91 0.60
C CYS A 85 2.30 -13.44 0.65
N ASP A 86 2.65 -14.10 -0.47
CA ASP A 86 2.68 -15.57 -0.59
C ASP A 86 1.40 -16.26 -0.07
N GLY A 87 0.25 -15.66 -0.38
CA GLY A 87 -1.07 -16.16 0.00
C GLY A 87 -1.49 -15.89 1.45
N ARG A 88 -0.60 -15.41 2.31
CA ARG A 88 -0.89 -15.07 3.71
C ARG A 88 -1.25 -13.61 3.86
N VAL A 89 -2.19 -13.32 4.76
CA VAL A 89 -2.50 -11.93 5.13
C VAL A 89 -1.30 -11.35 5.86
N VAL A 90 -0.93 -10.13 5.48
CA VAL A 90 0.17 -9.37 6.08
C VAL A 90 -0.37 -8.04 6.57
N VAL A 91 -0.04 -7.69 7.81
CA VAL A 91 -0.43 -6.42 8.42
C VAL A 91 0.76 -5.54 8.71
N ARG A 92 1.98 -6.09 8.76
CA ARG A 92 3.22 -5.33 8.97
C ARG A 92 4.37 -5.88 8.13
N ALA A 93 5.37 -5.05 7.88
CA ALA A 93 6.63 -5.44 7.26
C ALA A 93 7.76 -4.52 7.74
N ALA A 94 8.99 -5.04 7.77
CA ALA A 94 10.18 -4.25 8.08
C ALA A 94 10.37 -3.11 7.05
N ALA A 95 10.12 -3.41 5.77
CA ALA A 95 10.09 -2.43 4.70
C ALA A 95 9.10 -2.81 3.59
N ALA A 96 8.63 -1.82 2.85
CA ALA A 96 7.76 -1.98 1.69
C ALA A 96 8.15 -1.03 0.56
N TRP A 97 8.09 -1.52 -0.68
CA TRP A 97 8.42 -0.78 -1.89
C TRP A 97 7.21 -0.76 -2.81
N PHE A 98 6.85 0.42 -3.28
CA PHE A 98 5.75 0.69 -4.20
C PHE A 98 6.34 1.24 -5.49
N GLU A 99 6.22 0.52 -6.60
CA GLU A 99 6.95 0.85 -7.84
C GLU A 99 6.06 1.55 -8.88
N ALA A 100 6.71 2.17 -9.88
CA ALA A 100 6.06 2.96 -10.94
C ALA A 100 4.98 2.18 -11.72
N ASP A 101 5.23 0.89 -11.95
CA ASP A 101 4.32 -0.04 -12.61
C ASP A 101 3.05 -0.35 -11.78
N GLY A 102 2.95 0.21 -10.56
CA GLY A 102 1.82 0.04 -9.65
C GLY A 102 1.94 -1.20 -8.78
N THR A 103 3.12 -1.80 -8.75
CA THR A 103 3.37 -2.99 -7.96
C THR A 103 3.91 -2.69 -6.58
N ALA A 104 3.74 -3.64 -5.67
CA ALA A 104 4.18 -3.50 -4.29
C ALA A 104 4.94 -4.74 -3.84
N TRP A 105 5.93 -4.53 -2.98
CA TRP A 105 6.84 -5.55 -2.46
C TRP A 105 7.11 -5.28 -0.98
N CYS A 106 7.46 -6.31 -0.22
CA CYS A 106 7.77 -6.17 1.19
C CYS A 106 8.86 -7.15 1.65
N GLU A 107 9.51 -6.81 2.76
CA GLU A 107 10.51 -7.62 3.46
C GLU A 107 10.14 -7.71 4.95
N GLY A 108 10.44 -8.86 5.57
CA GLY A 108 10.13 -9.08 6.99
C GLY A 108 8.65 -8.96 7.32
N SER A 109 7.79 -9.47 6.43
CA SER A 109 6.33 -9.36 6.54
C SER A 109 5.75 -10.32 7.58
N GLU A 110 4.86 -9.81 8.45
CA GLU A 110 4.08 -10.56 9.45
C GLU A 110 2.58 -10.21 9.43
#